data_AF-A0AB74CF55-F1
#
_entry.id   AF-A0AB74CF55-F1
#
_cell.length_a   1.000
_cell.length_b   1.000
_cell.length_c   1.000
_cell.angle_alpha   90.00
_cell.angle_beta   90.00
_cell.angle_gamma   90.00
#
_symmetry.space_group_name_H-M   'P 1'
#
loop_
_entity.id
_entity.type
_entity.pdbx_description
1 polymer ?
#
loop_
_entity_poly.entity_id
_entity_poly.type
_entity_poly.pdbx_seq_one_letter_code
_entity_poly.pdbx_strand_id
1 'polypeptide(L)'
;MGTEKARNSAGALKASLNGGNAKHQQLRPSWLTEIISFILCTTSPFAVIYYWIAYRYFDTSIVTAAKAVYSEGPFQFFATRLPHSSADAILGYAGWLTLQAILYIYLPGSEALGPVTPAGRRLKYKLNGLAAWGATVVLWAVGSVSGIIDPACIAKNWEGLVWTINVFSVVAVVLFHIKARIMPDNEAETFITGKTL
;
A
#
# COMPACT_ATOMS: atom_id res chain seq x y z
N MET A 1 -43.22 40.79 -12.38
CA MET A 1 -41.78 40.55 -12.64
C MET A 1 -41.00 40.07 -11.39
N GLY A 2 -41.65 39.53 -10.34
CA GLY A 2 -40.96 39.05 -9.11
C GLY A 2 -41.10 37.54 -8.84
N THR A 3 -42.11 36.89 -9.43
CA THR A 3 -42.42 35.46 -9.22
C THR A 3 -41.52 34.52 -10.00
N GLU A 4 -41.04 34.94 -11.18
CA GLU A 4 -40.16 34.15 -12.05
C GLU A 4 -38.73 34.06 -11.51
N LYS A 5 -38.22 35.16 -10.93
CA LYS A 5 -36.87 35.22 -10.33
C LYS A 5 -36.76 34.33 -9.09
N ALA A 6 -37.81 34.26 -8.27
CA ALA A 6 -37.86 33.39 -7.08
C ALA A 6 -37.89 31.90 -7.45
N ARG A 7 -38.63 31.53 -8.51
CA ARG A 7 -38.71 30.15 -9.02
C ARG A 7 -37.37 29.66 -9.58
N ASN A 8 -36.63 30.54 -10.26
CA ASN A 8 -35.30 30.22 -10.80
C ASN A 8 -34.24 30.06 -9.68
N SER A 9 -34.28 30.91 -8.65
CA SER A 9 -33.40 30.76 -7.48
C SER A 9 -33.68 29.48 -6.68
N ALA A 10 -34.96 29.11 -6.51
CA ALA A 10 -35.33 27.86 -5.84
C ALA A 10 -34.92 26.61 -6.64
N GLY A 11 -35.00 26.67 -7.97
CA GLY A 11 -34.53 25.63 -8.88
C GLY A 11 -33.01 25.45 -8.85
N ALA A 12 -32.26 26.56 -8.85
CA ALA A 12 -30.80 26.55 -8.75
C ALA A 12 -30.31 26.05 -7.38
N LEU A 13 -30.97 26.44 -6.29
CA LEU A 13 -30.68 25.94 -4.95
C LEU A 13 -30.96 24.43 -4.83
N LYS A 14 -32.10 23.96 -5.37
CA LYS A 14 -32.40 22.51 -5.43
C LYS A 14 -31.39 21.75 -6.28
N ALA A 15 -30.97 22.29 -7.43
CA ALA A 15 -29.96 21.66 -8.27
C ALA A 15 -28.58 21.59 -7.59
N SER A 16 -28.20 22.64 -6.83
CA SER A 16 -26.97 22.65 -6.04
C SER A 16 -27.02 21.68 -4.86
N LEU A 17 -28.16 21.59 -4.16
CA LEU A 17 -28.37 20.63 -3.07
C LEU A 17 -28.39 19.19 -3.58
N ASN A 18 -29.01 18.94 -4.74
CA ASN A 18 -29.07 17.61 -5.34
C ASN A 18 -27.71 17.19 -5.95
N GLY A 19 -26.94 18.14 -6.51
CA GLY A 19 -25.58 17.92 -6.99
C GLY A 19 -24.56 17.67 -5.86
N GLY A 20 -24.77 18.29 -4.69
CA GLY A 20 -24.01 17.98 -3.48
C GLY A 20 -24.34 16.57 -2.95
N ASN A 21 -25.62 16.22 -2.90
CA ASN A 21 -26.07 14.90 -2.43
C ASN A 21 -25.62 13.77 -3.37
N ALA A 22 -25.67 13.99 -4.69
CA ALA A 22 -25.20 13.02 -5.69
C ALA A 22 -23.68 12.76 -5.61
N LYS A 23 -22.87 13.80 -5.32
CA LYS A 23 -21.41 13.62 -5.13
C LYS A 23 -21.07 12.89 -3.84
N HIS A 24 -21.81 13.11 -2.75
CA HIS A 24 -21.63 12.37 -1.50
C HIS A 24 -22.10 10.91 -1.60
N GLN A 25 -23.14 10.63 -2.39
CA GLN A 25 -23.65 9.27 -2.61
C GLN A 25 -22.72 8.41 -3.48
N GLN A 26 -21.84 9.03 -4.28
CA GLN A 26 -20.95 8.34 -5.23
C GLN A 26 -19.69 7.72 -4.58
N LEU A 27 -19.41 7.99 -3.30
CA LEU A 27 -18.21 7.50 -2.59
C LEU A 27 -18.43 6.20 -1.80
N ARG A 28 -19.62 5.58 -1.89
CA ARG A 28 -19.87 4.28 -1.26
C ARG A 28 -19.48 3.15 -2.22
N PRO A 29 -18.42 2.38 -1.95
CA PRO A 29 -18.13 1.20 -2.74
C PRO A 29 -19.32 0.23 -2.63
N SER A 30 -19.62 -0.46 -3.73
CA SER A 30 -20.60 -1.54 -3.70
C SER A 30 -20.12 -2.62 -2.73
N TRP A 31 -21.03 -3.29 -2.03
CA TRP A 31 -20.70 -4.40 -1.13
C TRP A 31 -19.88 -5.49 -1.83
N LEU A 32 -20.07 -5.68 -3.15
CA LEU A 32 -19.24 -6.55 -3.98
C LEU A 32 -17.79 -6.07 -4.04
N THR A 33 -17.56 -4.78 -4.23
CA THR A 33 -16.22 -4.17 -4.27
C THR A 33 -15.51 -4.34 -2.95
N GLU A 34 -16.22 -4.20 -1.83
CA GLU A 34 -15.66 -4.42 -0.49
C GLU A 34 -15.23 -5.88 -0.30
N ILE A 35 -16.09 -6.85 -0.66
CA ILE A 35 -15.77 -8.29 -0.58
C ILE A 35 -14.57 -8.64 -1.47
N ILE A 36 -14.54 -8.16 -2.72
CA ILE A 36 -13.43 -8.43 -3.64
C ILE A 36 -12.12 -7.83 -3.10
N SER A 37 -12.17 -6.61 -2.58
CA SER A 37 -10.99 -5.95 -1.99
C SER A 37 -10.50 -6.71 -0.76
N PHE A 38 -11.41 -7.17 0.10
CA PHE A 38 -11.07 -7.98 1.27
C PHE A 38 -10.40 -9.30 0.88
N ILE A 39 -10.96 -10.02 -0.09
CA ILE A 39 -10.38 -11.25 -0.62
C ILE A 39 -9.01 -10.97 -1.21
N LEU A 40 -8.85 -9.91 -2.01
CA LEU A 40 -7.57 -9.58 -2.64
C LEU A 40 -6.49 -9.24 -1.62
N CYS A 41 -6.80 -8.38 -0.64
CA CYS A 41 -5.86 -7.97 0.41
C CYS A 41 -5.45 -9.13 1.31
N THR A 42 -6.38 -10.03 1.63
CA THR A 42 -6.08 -11.20 2.48
C THR A 42 -5.33 -12.28 1.71
N THR A 43 -5.70 -12.57 0.45
CA THR A 43 -5.08 -13.65 -0.34
C THR A 43 -3.72 -13.28 -0.94
N SER A 44 -3.46 -12.00 -1.22
CA SER A 44 -2.20 -11.53 -1.79
C SER A 44 -0.94 -11.97 -1.03
N PRO A 45 -0.81 -11.77 0.30
CA PRO A 45 0.37 -12.24 1.04
C PRO A 45 0.52 -13.76 1.01
N PHE A 46 -0.59 -14.51 1.09
CA PHE A 46 -0.55 -15.98 0.96
C PHE A 46 -0.11 -16.43 -0.43
N ALA A 47 -0.53 -15.71 -1.48
CA ALA A 47 -0.09 -16.00 -2.85
C ALA A 47 1.42 -15.79 -3.00
N VAL A 48 1.97 -14.68 -2.47
CA VAL A 48 3.42 -14.42 -2.50
C VAL A 48 4.19 -15.50 -1.74
N ILE A 49 3.72 -15.89 -0.55
CA ILE A 49 4.33 -16.99 0.22
C ILE A 49 4.24 -18.31 -0.55
N TYR A 50 3.10 -18.61 -1.17
CA TYR A 50 2.93 -19.80 -1.99
C TYR A 50 3.91 -19.85 -3.18
N TYR A 51 4.08 -18.73 -3.89
CA TYR A 51 5.08 -18.63 -4.96
C TYR A 51 6.50 -18.83 -4.44
N TRP A 52 6.82 -18.27 -3.27
CA TRP A 52 8.12 -18.49 -2.63
C TRP A 52 8.34 -19.97 -2.27
N ILE A 53 7.33 -20.65 -1.72
CA ILE A 53 7.39 -22.09 -1.42
C ILE A 53 7.58 -22.90 -2.70
N ALA A 54 6.84 -22.59 -3.76
CA ALA A 54 6.98 -23.26 -5.05
C ALA A 54 8.39 -23.09 -5.63
N TYR A 55 8.96 -21.88 -5.51
CA TYR A 55 10.34 -21.60 -5.90
C TYR A 55 11.36 -22.40 -5.07
N ARG A 56 11.15 -22.51 -3.75
CA ARG A 56 12.13 -23.11 -2.82
C ARG A 56 12.11 -24.65 -2.78
N TYR A 57 10.92 -25.25 -2.88
CA TYR A 57 10.72 -26.68 -2.61
C TYR A 57 10.19 -27.50 -3.80
N PHE A 58 9.74 -26.84 -4.87
CA PHE A 58 9.07 -27.50 -5.99
C PHE A 58 9.65 -27.13 -7.36
N ASP A 59 10.93 -26.71 -7.42
CA ASP A 59 11.63 -26.33 -8.65
C ASP A 59 10.82 -25.34 -9.51
N THR A 60 10.15 -24.38 -8.87
CA THR A 60 9.26 -23.39 -9.50
C THR A 60 7.98 -23.94 -10.14
N SER A 61 7.68 -25.22 -9.95
CA SER A 61 6.47 -25.87 -10.48
C SER A 61 5.25 -25.59 -9.61
N ILE A 62 4.42 -24.65 -10.06
CA ILE A 62 3.16 -24.27 -9.41
C ILE A 62 2.19 -25.45 -9.33
N VAL A 63 2.17 -26.32 -10.33
CA VAL A 63 1.22 -27.45 -10.37
C VAL A 63 1.58 -28.51 -9.34
N THR A 64 2.87 -28.80 -9.15
CA THR A 64 3.31 -29.78 -8.14
C THR A 64 3.10 -29.24 -6.73
N ALA A 65 3.38 -27.96 -6.48
CA ALA A 65 3.05 -27.30 -5.24
C ALA A 65 1.54 -27.35 -4.95
N ALA A 66 0.67 -27.14 -5.95
CA ALA A 66 -0.77 -27.21 -5.79
C ALA A 66 -1.25 -28.64 -5.45
N LYS A 67 -0.64 -29.67 -6.05
CA LYS A 67 -0.91 -31.07 -5.70
C LYS A 67 -0.54 -31.35 -4.24
N ALA A 68 0.60 -30.83 -3.78
CA ALA A 68 1.03 -30.96 -2.39
C ALA A 68 0.08 -30.25 -1.41
N VAL A 69 -0.40 -29.05 -1.77
CA VAL A 69 -1.45 -28.33 -1.00
C VAL A 69 -2.72 -29.18 -0.88
N TYR A 70 -3.14 -29.83 -1.97
CA TYR A 70 -4.33 -30.67 -1.98
C TYR A 70 -4.15 -31.95 -1.14
N SER A 71 -2.97 -32.58 -1.19
CA SER A 71 -2.71 -33.83 -0.46
C SER A 71 -2.43 -33.64 1.03
N GLU A 72 -1.72 -32.57 1.41
CA GLU A 72 -1.34 -32.31 2.80
C GLU A 72 -2.35 -31.42 3.54
N GLY A 73 -3.21 -30.72 2.79
CA GLY A 73 -4.08 -29.68 3.29
C GLY A 73 -3.38 -28.32 3.40
N PRO A 74 -4.08 -27.20 3.12
CA PRO A 74 -3.47 -25.88 3.04
C PRO A 74 -2.83 -25.42 4.36
N PHE A 75 -3.47 -25.68 5.50
CA PHE A 75 -2.96 -25.24 6.79
C PHE A 75 -1.60 -25.88 7.12
N GLN A 76 -1.49 -27.20 7.00
CA GLN A 76 -0.26 -27.94 7.24
C GLN A 76 0.82 -27.58 6.20
N PHE A 77 0.42 -27.41 4.94
CA PHE A 77 1.33 -27.02 3.87
C PHE A 77 2.05 -25.71 4.16
N PHE A 78 1.29 -24.68 4.57
CA PHE A 78 1.86 -23.38 4.92
C PHE A 78 2.61 -23.44 6.25
N ALA A 79 2.02 -23.99 7.32
CA ALA A 79 2.63 -24.01 8.65
C ALA A 79 4.03 -24.65 8.69
N THR A 80 4.29 -25.64 7.83
CA THR A 80 5.58 -26.33 7.75
C THR A 80 6.61 -25.65 6.84
N ARG A 81 6.19 -24.72 5.98
CA ARG A 81 7.03 -24.11 4.92
C ARG A 81 6.96 -22.58 4.91
N LEU A 82 6.60 -21.94 6.03
CA LEU A 82 6.65 -20.49 6.12
C LEU A 82 8.11 -20.00 6.03
N PRO A 83 8.35 -18.86 5.37
CA PRO A 83 9.67 -18.25 5.35
C PRO A 83 10.09 -17.85 6.77
N HIS A 84 11.37 -17.96 7.08
CA HIS A 84 11.90 -17.62 8.39
C HIS A 84 12.37 -16.16 8.45
N SER A 85 12.35 -15.59 9.65
CA SER A 85 12.94 -14.28 9.90
C SER A 85 14.46 -14.32 9.76
N SER A 86 15.05 -13.31 9.13
CA SER A 86 16.50 -13.10 9.07
C SER A 86 16.84 -11.70 9.58
N ALA A 87 17.78 -11.61 10.52
CA ALA A 87 18.25 -10.32 11.04
C ALA A 87 18.87 -9.46 9.95
N ASP A 88 19.66 -10.06 9.04
CA ASP A 88 20.29 -9.36 7.92
C ASP A 88 19.25 -8.80 6.96
N ALA A 89 18.18 -9.55 6.69
CA ALA A 89 17.07 -9.08 5.85
C ALA A 89 16.30 -7.93 6.51
N ILE A 90 16.04 -8.03 7.82
CA ILE A 90 15.36 -6.98 8.59
C ILE A 90 16.18 -5.69 8.59
N LEU A 91 17.47 -5.78 8.93
CA LEU A 91 18.37 -4.62 8.97
C LEU A 91 18.58 -4.03 7.58
N GLY A 92 18.78 -4.87 6.56
CA GLY A 92 18.91 -4.43 5.18
C GLY A 92 17.67 -3.70 4.67
N TYR A 93 16.48 -4.24 4.94
CA TYR A 93 15.22 -3.61 4.56
C TYR A 93 14.97 -2.30 5.32
N ALA A 94 15.23 -2.26 6.64
CA ALA A 94 15.09 -1.06 7.45
C ALA A 94 16.09 0.04 7.02
N GLY A 95 17.34 -0.33 6.73
CA GLY A 95 18.35 0.57 6.18
C GLY A 95 17.94 1.12 4.83
N TRP A 96 17.42 0.28 3.94
CA TRP A 96 16.86 0.70 2.65
C TRP A 96 15.69 1.68 2.80
N LEU A 97 14.71 1.38 3.66
CA LEU A 97 13.58 2.29 3.92
C LEU A 97 14.04 3.64 4.48
N THR A 98 15.02 3.61 5.39
CA THR A 98 15.60 4.83 5.96
C THR A 98 16.29 5.66 4.87
N LEU A 99 17.07 5.03 3.99
CA LEU A 99 17.67 5.69 2.84
C LEU A 99 16.61 6.31 1.92
N GLN A 100 15.53 5.60 1.61
CA GLN A 100 14.42 6.14 0.80
C GLN A 100 13.78 7.37 1.46
N ALA A 101 13.56 7.33 2.78
CA ALA A 101 13.00 8.45 3.52
C ALA A 101 13.94 9.67 3.50
N ILE A 102 15.24 9.45 3.70
CA ILE A 102 16.27 10.51 3.62
C ILE A 102 16.26 11.14 2.22
N LEU A 103 16.27 10.33 1.16
CA LEU A 103 16.23 10.84 -0.21
C LEU A 103 14.96 11.63 -0.49
N TYR A 104 13.80 11.13 -0.05
CA TYR A 104 12.53 11.85 -0.21
C TYR A 104 12.55 13.22 0.48
N ILE A 105 13.07 13.31 1.71
CA ILE A 105 13.11 14.55 2.49
C ILE A 105 14.13 15.53 1.90
N TYR A 106 15.38 15.10 1.73
CA TYR A 106 16.50 16.01 1.49
C TYR A 106 16.77 16.29 0.01
N LEU A 107 16.48 15.36 -0.90
CA LEU A 107 16.80 15.54 -2.31
C LEU A 107 15.88 16.60 -2.94
N PRO A 108 16.39 17.63 -3.63
CA PRO A 108 15.56 18.68 -4.20
C PRO A 108 14.58 18.13 -5.24
N GLY A 109 13.43 18.76 -5.36
CA GLY A 109 12.38 18.40 -6.30
C GLY A 109 11.31 19.49 -6.39
N SER A 110 10.58 19.51 -7.49
CA SER A 110 9.47 20.45 -7.67
C SER A 110 8.32 20.10 -6.74
N GLU A 111 7.64 21.09 -6.18
CA GLU A 111 6.42 20.86 -5.41
C GLU A 111 5.20 20.83 -6.34
N ALA A 112 4.36 19.81 -6.19
CA ALA A 112 3.08 19.70 -6.87
C ALA A 112 1.94 19.59 -5.86
N LEU A 113 0.79 20.16 -6.22
CA LEU A 113 -0.43 20.05 -5.42
C LEU A 113 -1.26 18.87 -5.90
N GLY A 114 -1.63 18.01 -4.97
CA GLY A 114 -2.55 16.92 -5.21
C GLY A 114 -3.97 17.38 -5.58
N PRO A 115 -4.82 16.42 -5.96
CA PRO A 115 -6.24 16.64 -6.16
C PRO A 115 -6.90 17.24 -4.91
N VAL A 116 -7.98 17.98 -5.11
CA VAL A 116 -8.78 18.50 -4.00
C VAL A 116 -9.47 17.33 -3.31
N THR A 117 -9.24 17.19 -2.01
CA THR A 117 -9.87 16.16 -1.20
C THR A 117 -11.35 16.50 -0.93
N PRO A 118 -12.21 15.55 -0.50
CA PRO A 118 -13.62 15.82 -0.22
C PRO A 118 -13.86 16.95 0.79
N ALA A 119 -12.95 17.17 1.74
CA ALA A 119 -13.02 18.30 2.67
C ALA A 119 -12.29 19.57 2.18
N GLY A 120 -11.95 19.64 0.89
CA GLY A 120 -11.42 20.85 0.25
C GLY A 120 -9.91 21.08 0.43
N ARG A 121 -9.15 20.11 0.94
CA ARG A 121 -7.70 20.25 1.14
C ARG A 121 -6.93 19.93 -0.14
N ARG A 122 -5.73 20.50 -0.28
CA ARG A 122 -4.77 20.14 -1.33
C ARG A 122 -3.43 19.82 -0.69
N LEU A 123 -3.04 18.56 -0.77
CA LEU A 123 -1.78 18.09 -0.22
C LEU A 123 -0.62 18.50 -1.15
N LYS A 124 0.46 19.02 -0.57
CA LYS A 124 1.70 19.31 -1.30
C LYS A 124 2.57 18.07 -1.32
N TYR A 125 3.07 17.72 -2.50
CA TYR A 125 3.95 16.57 -2.72
C TYR A 125 5.24 17.04 -3.38
N LYS A 126 6.36 16.50 -2.91
CA LYS A 126 7.67 16.76 -3.50
C LYS A 126 7.94 15.73 -4.60
N LEU A 127 8.13 16.21 -5.83
CA LEU A 127 8.37 15.39 -7.01
C LEU A 127 9.88 15.21 -7.23
N ASN A 128 10.50 14.34 -6.43
CA ASN A 128 11.92 13.99 -6.55
C ASN A 128 12.16 12.50 -6.87
N GLY A 129 11.13 11.76 -7.27
CA GLY A 129 11.21 10.30 -7.47
C GLY A 129 12.28 9.85 -8.46
N LEU A 130 12.43 10.53 -9.61
CA LEU A 130 13.45 10.18 -10.60
C LEU A 130 14.87 10.43 -10.10
N ALA A 131 15.07 11.55 -9.39
CA ALA A 131 16.37 11.89 -8.81
C ALA A 131 16.72 10.91 -7.68
N ALA A 132 15.74 10.55 -6.84
CA ALA A 132 15.92 9.58 -5.76
C ALA A 132 16.26 8.20 -6.32
N TRP A 133 15.57 7.76 -7.39
CA TRP A 133 15.90 6.53 -8.10
C TRP A 133 17.31 6.54 -8.69
N GLY A 134 17.72 7.64 -9.34
CA GLY A 134 19.08 7.77 -9.85
C GLY A 134 20.12 7.67 -8.73
N ALA A 135 19.88 8.35 -7.61
CA ALA A 135 20.76 8.30 -6.44
C ALA A 135 20.88 6.88 -5.86
N THR A 136 19.77 6.13 -5.75
CA THR A 136 19.81 4.76 -5.22
C THR A 136 20.58 3.81 -6.13
N VAL A 137 20.40 3.92 -7.45
CA VAL A 137 21.15 3.11 -8.43
C VAL A 137 22.64 3.43 -8.37
N VAL A 138 23.02 4.71 -8.30
CA VAL A 138 24.43 5.11 -8.18
C VAL A 138 25.03 4.62 -6.87
N LEU A 139 24.34 4.79 -5.74
CA LEU A 139 24.80 4.29 -4.44
C LEU A 139 24.98 2.77 -4.45
N TRP A 140 24.05 2.04 -5.07
CA TRP A 140 24.15 0.59 -5.22
C TRP A 140 25.34 0.18 -6.09
N ALA A 141 25.52 0.83 -7.25
CA ALA A 141 26.61 0.53 -8.16
C ALA A 141 27.98 0.82 -7.53
N VAL A 142 28.14 1.97 -6.88
CA VAL A 142 29.37 2.34 -6.17
C VAL A 142 29.62 1.40 -5.00
N GLY A 143 28.60 1.09 -4.19
CA GLY A 143 28.71 0.13 -3.09
C GLY A 143 29.09 -1.27 -3.57
N SER A 144 28.59 -1.70 -4.72
CA SER A 144 28.91 -3.00 -5.32
C SER A 144 30.34 -3.05 -5.87
N VAL A 145 30.76 -2.03 -6.62
CA VAL A 145 32.10 -1.97 -7.23
C VAL A 145 33.19 -1.81 -6.16
N SER A 146 32.89 -1.09 -5.07
CA SER A 146 33.81 -0.95 -3.92
C SER A 146 33.86 -2.19 -3.02
N GLY A 147 33.04 -3.20 -3.26
CA GLY A 147 32.98 -4.43 -2.46
C GLY A 147 32.31 -4.26 -1.08
N ILE A 148 31.71 -3.09 -0.80
CA ILE A 148 30.98 -2.83 0.45
C ILE A 148 29.66 -3.60 0.46
N ILE A 149 28.99 -3.66 -0.69
CA ILE A 149 27.69 -4.33 -0.86
C ILE A 149 27.92 -5.53 -1.78
N ASP A 150 27.52 -6.71 -1.33
CA ASP A 150 27.45 -7.87 -2.20
C ASP A 150 26.28 -7.69 -3.19
N PRO A 151 26.53 -7.66 -4.51
CA PRO A 151 25.46 -7.51 -5.50
C PRO A 151 24.43 -8.65 -5.46
N ALA A 152 24.76 -9.80 -4.87
CA ALA A 152 23.84 -10.92 -4.67
C ALA A 152 23.12 -10.89 -3.31
N CYS A 153 23.28 -9.85 -2.48
CA CYS A 153 22.76 -9.85 -1.10
C CYS A 153 21.24 -10.03 -1.02
N ILE A 154 20.49 -9.48 -1.98
CA ILE A 154 19.02 -9.63 -2.07
C ILE A 154 18.67 -11.09 -2.34
N ALA A 155 19.33 -11.72 -3.32
CA ALA A 155 19.07 -13.12 -3.67
C ALA A 155 19.41 -14.06 -2.51
N LYS A 156 20.54 -13.80 -1.82
CA LYS A 156 20.97 -14.59 -0.64
C LYS A 156 20.02 -14.46 0.54
N ASN A 157 19.36 -13.31 0.70
CA ASN A 157 18.42 -13.04 1.80
C ASN A 157 16.95 -13.07 1.38
N TRP A 158 16.63 -13.65 0.23
CA TRP A 158 15.29 -13.56 -0.36
C TRP A 158 14.19 -14.08 0.57
N GLU A 159 14.41 -15.22 1.23
CA GLU A 159 13.49 -15.78 2.23
C GLU A 159 13.19 -14.78 3.35
N GLY A 160 14.25 -14.25 3.97
CA GLY A 160 14.13 -13.29 5.05
C GLY A 160 13.45 -11.98 4.61
N LEU A 161 13.68 -11.54 3.38
CA LEU A 161 13.05 -10.34 2.82
C LEU A 161 11.54 -10.56 2.60
N VAL A 162 11.14 -11.72 2.05
CA VAL A 162 9.72 -12.06 1.89
C VAL A 162 9.02 -12.03 3.25
N TRP A 163 9.62 -12.64 4.28
CA TRP A 163 9.06 -12.59 5.64
C TRP A 163 8.99 -11.15 6.18
N THR A 164 10.10 -10.41 6.10
CA THR A 164 10.23 -9.05 6.65
C THR A 164 9.23 -8.08 6.04
N ILE A 165 9.08 -8.07 4.71
CA ILE A 165 8.19 -7.15 4.00
C ILE A 165 6.72 -7.41 4.35
N ASN A 166 6.33 -8.68 4.47
CA ASN A 166 4.96 -9.04 4.86
C ASN A 166 4.66 -8.59 6.30
N VAL A 167 5.57 -8.87 7.24
CA VAL A 167 5.43 -8.46 8.64
C VAL A 167 5.39 -6.93 8.75
N PHE A 168 6.31 -6.24 8.08
CA PHE A 168 6.32 -4.77 8.00
C PHE A 168 5.00 -4.22 7.47
N SER A 169 4.43 -4.82 6.43
CA SER A 169 3.17 -4.36 5.83
C SER A 169 2.00 -4.49 6.82
N VAL A 170 1.90 -5.62 7.53
CA VAL A 170 0.88 -5.81 8.58
C VAL A 170 1.04 -4.78 9.68
N VAL A 171 2.27 -4.59 10.18
CA VAL A 171 2.57 -3.60 11.21
C VAL A 171 2.21 -2.18 10.74
N ALA A 172 2.60 -1.80 9.52
CA ALA A 172 2.32 -0.49 8.95
C ALA A 172 0.81 -0.24 8.81
N VAL A 173 0.04 -1.23 8.33
CA VAL A 173 -1.42 -1.13 8.23
C VAL A 173 -2.05 -0.94 9.61
N VAL A 174 -1.62 -1.70 10.62
CA VAL A 174 -2.12 -1.55 11.99
C VAL A 174 -1.80 -0.17 12.55
N LEU A 175 -0.55 0.31 12.38
CA LEU A 175 -0.14 1.64 12.85
C LEU A 175 -0.92 2.76 12.17
N PHE A 176 -1.13 2.69 10.84
CA PHE A 176 -1.93 3.68 10.13
C PHE A 176 -3.40 3.62 10.51
N HIS A 177 -3.94 2.43 10.76
CA HIS A 177 -5.30 2.27 11.25
C HIS A 177 -5.48 2.89 12.64
N ILE A 178 -4.51 2.69 13.54
CA ILE A 178 -4.48 3.31 14.86
C ILE A 178 -4.35 4.83 14.74
N LYS A 179 -3.39 5.34 13.95
CA LYS A 179 -3.22 6.79 13.69
C LYS A 179 -4.53 7.40 13.21
N ALA A 180 -5.19 6.78 12.24
CA ALA A 180 -6.43 7.28 11.66
C ALA A 180 -7.57 7.41 12.70
N ARG A 181 -7.58 6.58 13.75
CA ARG A 181 -8.59 6.64 14.82
C ARG A 181 -8.23 7.59 15.96
N ILE A 182 -6.96 7.68 16.33
CA ILE A 182 -6.51 8.47 17.49
C ILE A 182 -6.23 9.92 17.10
N MET A 183 -5.64 10.16 15.93
CA MET A 183 -5.20 11.47 15.47
C MET A 183 -5.55 11.66 13.99
N PRO A 184 -6.85 11.78 13.66
CA PRO A 184 -7.29 12.07 12.30
C PRO A 184 -6.84 13.48 11.90
N ASP A 185 -6.26 13.60 10.69
CA ASP A 185 -5.84 14.91 10.19
C ASP A 185 -7.06 15.78 9.80
N ASN A 186 -8.23 15.16 9.57
CA ASN A 186 -9.53 15.82 9.36
C ASN A 186 -10.68 14.83 9.61
N GLU A 187 -11.63 15.20 10.47
CA GLU A 187 -12.80 14.36 10.79
C GLU A 187 -13.69 14.11 9.58
N ALA A 188 -13.84 15.09 8.69
CA ALA A 188 -14.66 14.98 7.48
C ALA A 188 -14.11 13.99 6.43
N GLU A 189 -12.86 13.54 6.60
CA GLU A 189 -12.19 12.59 5.71
C GLU A 189 -11.87 11.26 6.40
N THR A 190 -12.35 11.10 7.65
CA THR A 190 -12.16 9.89 8.44
C THR A 190 -13.39 9.00 8.28
N PHE A 191 -13.34 8.10 7.31
CA PHE A 191 -14.42 7.13 7.09
C PHE A 191 -14.32 5.97 8.08
N ILE A 192 -15.37 5.75 8.86
CA ILE A 192 -15.51 4.58 9.73
C ILE A 192 -16.49 3.62 9.07
N THR A 193 -16.02 2.44 8.69
CA THR A 193 -16.87 1.37 8.14
C THR A 193 -18.03 1.08 9.10
N GLY A 194 -19.26 1.12 8.59
CA GLY A 194 -20.48 0.87 9.38
C GLY A 194 -21.08 2.09 10.09
N LYS A 195 -20.45 3.27 10.07
CA LYS A 195 -21.13 4.51 10.49
C LYS A 195 -21.83 5.16 9.30
N THR A 196 -23.15 5.26 9.37
CA THR A 196 -23.95 6.17 8.56
C THR A 196 -23.81 7.57 9.14
N LEU A 197 -23.38 8.54 8.33
CA LEU A 197 -23.67 9.95 8.58
C LEU A 197 -25.17 10.20 8.37
#